data_AF-A0A2U3YVY5-F1
#
_entry.id   AF-A0A2U3YVY5-F1
#
_cell.length_a   1.000
_cell.length_b   1.000
_cell.length_c   1.000
_cell.angle_alpha   90.00
_cell.angle_beta   90.00
_cell.angle_gamma   90.00
#
_symmetry.space_group_name_H-M   'P 1'
#
loop_
_entity.id
_entity.type
_entity.pdbx_description
1 polymer ?
#
loop_
_entity_poly.entity_id
_entity_poly.type
_entity_poly.pdbx_seq_one_letter_code
_entity_poly.pdbx_strand_id
1 'polypeptide(L)' 'MAAFSYTTIFFLVSSTLAHTVFSEIFKPRDINKWPKPPCKMYYSVDPSYTSQCPDVTSYVCATNGHTYQNECFFCVDQW' A
#
# COMPACT_ATOMS: atom_id res chain seq x y z
N MET A 1 -46.33 -22.36 -12.91
CA MET A 1 -45.37 -21.37 -13.46
C MET A 1 -44.96 -20.30 -12.42
N ALA A 2 -44.80 -20.64 -11.13
CA ALA A 2 -44.42 -19.68 -10.07
C ALA A 2 -43.05 -20.00 -9.42
N ALA A 3 -42.64 -21.27 -9.39
CA ALA A 3 -41.37 -21.71 -8.78
C ALA A 3 -40.11 -21.18 -9.50
N PHE A 4 -40.22 -20.86 -10.80
CA PHE A 4 -39.12 -20.32 -11.62
C PHE A 4 -38.82 -18.84 -11.30
N SER A 5 -39.82 -18.11 -10.79
CA SER A 5 -39.69 -16.69 -10.44
C SER A 5 -38.97 -16.51 -9.09
N TYR A 6 -39.32 -17.32 -8.09
CA TYR A 6 -38.68 -17.22 -6.77
C TYR A 6 -37.20 -17.62 -6.76
N THR A 7 -36.86 -18.68 -7.51
CA THR A 7 -35.47 -19.13 -7.65
C THR A 7 -34.61 -18.09 -8.37
N THR A 8 -35.10 -17.52 -9.49
CA THR A 8 -34.37 -16.46 -10.21
C THR A 8 -34.20 -15.20 -9.37
N ILE A 9 -35.21 -14.79 -8.61
CA ILE A 9 -35.12 -13.67 -7.65
C ILE A 9 -34.04 -13.96 -6.59
N PHE A 10 -34.02 -15.17 -6.02
CA PHE A 10 -33.03 -15.55 -5.01
C PHE A 10 -31.59 -15.49 -5.54
N PHE A 11 -31.35 -15.96 -6.77
CA PHE A 11 -30.03 -15.87 -7.41
C PHE A 11 -29.60 -14.42 -7.66
N LEU A 12 -30.51 -13.56 -8.13
CA LEU A 12 -30.20 -12.14 -8.37
C LEU A 12 -29.90 -11.40 -7.06
N VAL A 13 -30.64 -11.67 -5.99
CA VAL A 13 -30.40 -11.09 -4.66
C VAL A 13 -29.07 -11.58 -4.09
N SER A 14 -28.74 -12.85 -4.25
CA SER A 14 -27.47 -13.42 -3.75
C SER A 14 -26.26 -12.83 -4.47
N SER A 15 -26.33 -12.68 -5.81
CA SER A 15 -25.25 -12.09 -6.62
C SER A 15 -25.01 -10.63 -6.26
N THR A 16 -26.07 -9.83 -6.12
CA THR A 16 -25.96 -8.41 -5.78
C THR A 16 -25.44 -8.20 -4.35
N LEU A 17 -25.84 -9.03 -3.39
CA LEU A 17 -25.32 -9.01 -2.03
C LEU A 17 -23.82 -9.37 -1.97
N ALA A 18 -23.36 -10.28 -2.82
CA ALA A 18 -21.93 -10.59 -2.91
C ALA A 18 -21.12 -9.35 -3.36
N HIS A 19 -21.56 -8.65 -4.41
CA HIS A 19 -20.84 -7.46 -4.93
C HIS A 19 -20.72 -6.31 -3.93
N THR A 20 -21.75 -6.08 -3.10
CA THR A 20 -21.71 -5.03 -2.06
C THR A 20 -20.77 -5.41 -0.92
N VAL A 21 -20.75 -6.67 -0.51
CA VAL A 21 -19.85 -7.19 0.54
C VAL A 21 -18.38 -7.11 0.10
N PHE A 22 -18.07 -7.47 -1.15
CA PHE A 22 -16.69 -7.36 -1.65
C PHE A 22 -16.17 -5.91 -1.75
N SER A 23 -17.06 -4.95 -2.01
CA SER A 23 -16.69 -3.53 -2.16
C SER A 23 -16.35 -2.84 -0.83
N GLU A 24 -16.97 -3.26 0.28
CA GLU A 24 -16.66 -2.75 1.62
C GLU A 24 -15.33 -3.28 2.18
N ILE A 25 -14.92 -4.49 1.79
CA ILE A 25 -13.71 -5.16 2.31
C ILE A 25 -12.42 -4.52 1.79
N PHE A 26 -12.44 -3.95 0.59
CA PHE A 26 -11.27 -3.32 -0.04
C PHE A 26 -11.43 -1.80 -0.11
N LYS A 27 -11.52 -1.11 1.03
CA LYS A 27 -11.30 0.34 1.03
C LYS A 27 -9.84 0.62 0.63
N PRO A 28 -9.59 1.36 -0.46
CA PRO A 28 -8.23 1.72 -0.83
C PRO A 28 -7.61 2.56 0.29
N ARG A 29 -6.37 2.24 0.63
CA ARG A 29 -5.57 3.05 1.56
C ARG A 29 -5.36 4.42 0.92
N ASP A 30 -5.69 5.50 1.64
CA ASP A 30 -5.39 6.84 1.17
C ASP A 30 -3.88 7.07 1.23
N ILE A 31 -3.24 7.06 0.05
CA ILE A 31 -1.79 7.23 -0.10
C ILE A 31 -1.34 8.62 0.37
N ASN A 32 -2.23 9.63 0.28
CA ASN A 32 -1.91 11.01 0.65
C ASN A 32 -1.75 11.21 2.15
N LYS A 33 -2.20 10.25 2.97
CA LYS A 33 -2.11 10.30 4.43
C LYS A 33 -0.75 9.82 4.96
N TRP A 34 0.09 9.21 4.14
CA TRP A 34 1.37 8.67 4.60
C TRP A 34 2.39 9.78 4.85
N PRO A 35 3.04 9.81 6.03
CA PRO A 35 4.08 10.79 6.31
C PRO A 35 5.31 10.52 5.44
N LYS A 36 5.87 11.57 4.83
CA LYS A 36 7.12 11.47 4.09
C LYS A 36 8.31 11.45 5.08
N PRO A 37 9.26 10.51 4.94
CA PRO A 37 10.43 10.49 5.81
C PRO A 37 11.35 11.71 5.58
N PRO A 38 12.10 12.15 6.61
CA PRO A 38 12.96 13.33 6.55
C PRO A 38 14.28 13.06 5.80
N CYS A 39 14.22 12.81 4.50
CA CYS A 39 15.39 12.39 3.71
C CYS A 39 16.58 13.36 3.71
N LYS A 40 16.34 14.66 3.96
CA LYS A 40 17.39 15.68 4.00
C LYS A 40 18.51 15.35 5.00
N MET A 41 18.22 14.61 6.07
CA MET A 41 19.22 14.20 7.06
C MET A 41 20.13 13.06 6.59
N TYR A 42 19.67 12.24 5.63
CA TYR A 42 20.38 11.05 5.17
C TYR A 42 21.31 11.31 3.99
N TYR A 43 21.18 12.47 3.34
CA TYR A 43 22.08 12.85 2.26
C TYR A 43 23.41 13.38 2.82
N SER A 44 24.51 12.80 2.35
CA SER A 44 25.83 13.36 2.53
C SER A 44 25.91 14.72 1.83
N VAL A 45 26.46 15.73 2.50
CA VAL A 45 26.77 17.03 1.86
C VAL A 45 27.94 16.88 0.90
N ASP A 46 28.82 15.91 1.14
CA ASP A 46 30.03 15.67 0.37
C ASP A 46 29.87 14.51 -0.64
N PRO A 47 30.16 14.72 -1.93
CA PRO A 47 30.07 13.67 -2.95
C PRO A 47 31.11 12.56 -2.80
N SER A 48 32.10 12.73 -1.92
CA SER A 48 33.10 11.70 -1.59
C SER A 48 32.70 10.82 -0.40
N TYR A 49 31.56 11.09 0.26
CA TYR A 49 31.13 10.35 1.44
C TYR A 49 29.99 9.40 1.09
N THR A 50 30.29 8.10 1.09
CA THR A 50 29.27 7.06 0.99
C THR A 50 28.33 7.16 2.20
N SER A 51 27.04 7.35 1.94
CA SER A 51 26.02 7.38 2.99
C SER A 51 26.07 6.06 3.78
N GLN A 52 26.46 6.15 5.05
CA GLN A 52 26.48 5.01 5.96
C GLN A 52 25.12 4.88 6.64
N CYS A 53 24.23 4.07 6.06
CA CYS A 53 22.98 3.74 6.72
C CYS A 53 23.22 2.72 7.85
N PRO A 54 22.61 2.91 9.03
CA PRO A 54 22.72 1.94 10.10
C PRO A 54 22.05 0.61 9.71
N ASP A 55 22.59 -0.51 10.18
CA ASP A 55 21.97 -1.84 10.02
C ASP A 55 20.86 -2.05 11.06
N VAL A 56 19.86 -1.17 11.03
CA VAL A 56 18.65 -1.24 11.85
C VAL A 56 17.49 -1.63 10.95
N THR A 57 16.78 -2.70 11.33
CA THR A 57 15.63 -3.21 10.59
C THR A 57 14.37 -2.44 10.99
N SER A 58 13.90 -1.58 10.09
CA SER A 58 12.65 -0.80 10.20
C SER A 58 12.02 -0.66 8.81
N TYR A 59 11.35 -1.72 8.34
CA TYR A 59 10.91 -1.81 6.96
C TYR A 59 10.04 -0.64 6.49
N VAL A 60 10.35 -0.12 5.30
CA VAL A 60 9.58 0.95 4.63
C VAL A 60 9.07 0.45 3.30
N CYS A 61 7.75 0.49 3.10
CA CYS A 61 7.11 0.17 1.83
C CYS A 61 7.01 1.43 0.97
N ALA A 62 7.63 1.41 -0.20
CA ALA A 62 7.62 2.53 -1.13
C ALA A 62 6.56 2.38 -2.21
N THR A 63 6.19 3.51 -2.83
CA THR A 63 5.22 3.55 -3.94
C THR A 63 5.73 2.92 -5.23
N ASN A 64 7.05 2.72 -5.36
CA ASN A 64 7.67 2.00 -6.48
C ASN A 64 7.55 0.47 -6.35
N GLY A 65 6.92 -0.05 -5.29
CA GLY A 65 6.75 -1.49 -5.07
C GLY A 65 7.94 -2.17 -4.38
N HIS A 66 9.00 -1.42 -4.05
CA HIS A 66 10.14 -1.94 -3.29
C HIS A 66 9.93 -1.76 -1.79
N THR A 67 10.47 -2.70 -1.02
CA THR A 67 10.53 -2.62 0.45
C THR A 67 11.98 -2.42 0.86
N TYR A 68 12.24 -1.34 1.60
CA TYR A 68 13.57 -0.99 2.07
C TYR A 68 13.75 -1.43 3.52
N GLN A 69 14.97 -1.80 3.90
CA GLN A 69 15.28 -2.24 5.27
C GLN A 69 15.03 -1.13 6.30
N ASN A 70 15.29 0.13 5.94
CA ASN A 70 14.98 1.30 6.75
C ASN A 70 14.79 2.57 5.90
N GLU A 71 14.38 3.65 6.56
CA GLU A 71 14.17 4.96 5.94
C GLU A 71 15.46 5.58 5.35
N CYS A 72 16.63 5.27 5.91
CA CYS A 72 17.90 5.71 5.34
C CYS A 72 18.14 5.06 3.98
N PHE A 73 18.01 3.72 3.89
CA PHE A 73 18.15 3.00 2.62
C PHE A 73 17.11 3.45 1.59
N PHE A 74 15.88 3.74 2.02
CA PHE A 74 14.86 4.34 1.14
C PHE A 74 15.30 5.71 0.60
N CYS A 75 15.80 6.60 1.45
CA CYS A 75 16.17 7.95 1.05
C CYS A 75 17.44 7.99 0.16
N VAL A 76 18.40 7.10 0.41
CA VAL A 76 19.64 7.00 -0.39
C VAL A 76 19.38 6.41 -1.77
N ASP A 77 18.45 5.46 -1.90
CA ASP A 77 18.06 4.89 -3.20
C ASP A 77 17.24 5.88 -4.07
N GLN A 78 16.62 6.88 -3.46
CA GLN A 78 15.85 7.94 -4.14
C GLN A 78 16.74 9.05 -4.75
N TRP A 79 18.07 8.87 -4.83
CA TRP A 79 19.03 9.82 -5.42
C TRP A 79 19.23 9.62 -6.93
#